data_AF-A0A498MC89-F1
#
_entry.id   AF-A0A498MC89-F1
#
_cell.length_a   1.000
_cell.length_b   1.000
_cell.length_c   1.000
_cell.angle_alpha   90.00
_cell.angle_beta   90.00
_cell.angle_gamma   90.00
#
_symmetry.space_group_name_H-M   'P 1'
#
loop_
_entity.id
_entity.type
_entity.pdbx_description
1 polymer ?
#
loop_
_entity_poly.entity_id
_entity_poly.type
_entity_poly.pdbx_seq_one_letter_code
_entity_poly.pdbx_strand_id
1 'polypeptide(L)'
;MAHSKNRATDGKITYPPGVKEISDKISKEEMVRRLKDIFMFITRQLKGLEDTKSAQFNRYFYLLENIAWVKSYNICFELEDSNEIFTQLYRTLFQVIK
;
A
#
# COMPACT_ATOMS: atom_id res chain seq x y z
N MET A 1 -44.50 5.56 19.79
CA MET A 1 -44.75 5.49 18.33
C MET A 1 -43.68 6.36 17.67
N ALA A 2 -42.77 5.93 16.80
CA ALA A 2 -42.62 4.70 16.05
C ALA A 2 -41.11 4.38 15.89
N HIS A 3 -40.79 3.09 15.80
CA HIS A 3 -39.50 2.57 15.37
C HIS A 3 -39.18 2.99 13.93
N SER A 4 -37.89 3.17 13.61
CA SER A 4 -37.34 2.46 12.45
C SER A 4 -35.87 2.13 12.67
N LYS A 5 -35.64 0.83 12.85
CA LYS A 5 -34.39 0.08 12.85
C LYS A 5 -34.06 -0.21 11.39
N ASN A 6 -32.81 -0.09 10.95
CA ASN A 6 -32.19 -0.93 9.89
C ASN A 6 -30.71 -0.54 9.77
N ARG A 7 -29.80 -1.36 10.32
CA ARG A 7 -29.15 -2.54 9.70
C ARG A 7 -27.90 -2.12 8.93
N ALA A 8 -26.79 -2.76 9.31
CA ALA A 8 -25.46 -2.60 8.75
C ALA A 8 -25.47 -2.28 7.25
N THR A 9 -24.89 -1.14 6.89
CA THR A 9 -24.42 -0.93 5.52
C THR A 9 -23.29 -1.93 5.31
N ASP A 10 -23.67 -3.07 4.74
CA ASP A 10 -22.83 -3.97 3.96
C ASP A 10 -21.67 -3.18 3.33
N GLY A 11 -20.44 -3.54 3.67
CA GLY A 11 -19.21 -2.74 3.52
C GLY A 11 -18.80 -2.44 2.07
N LYS A 12 -19.66 -1.76 1.31
CA LYS A 12 -19.44 -1.44 -0.09
C LYS A 12 -18.58 -0.18 -0.20
N ILE A 13 -17.31 -0.39 -0.53
CA ILE A 13 -16.34 0.68 -0.80
C ILE A 13 -16.73 1.38 -2.11
N THR A 14 -16.96 2.70 -2.07
CA THR A 14 -17.21 3.51 -3.27
C THR A 14 -15.89 4.01 -3.83
N TYR A 15 -15.56 3.62 -5.07
CA TYR A 15 -14.32 4.01 -5.74
C TYR A 15 -14.47 5.33 -6.54
N PRO A 16 -13.41 6.14 -6.69
CA PRO A 16 -13.42 7.35 -7.52
C PRO A 16 -13.72 7.07 -9.01
N PRO A 17 -14.18 8.07 -9.78
CA PRO A 17 -14.44 7.92 -11.21
C PRO A 17 -13.20 7.40 -11.97
N GLY A 18 -13.39 6.37 -12.81
CA GLY A 18 -12.32 5.75 -13.59
C GLY A 18 -11.55 4.64 -12.86
N VAL A 19 -11.79 4.43 -11.57
CA VAL A 19 -11.21 3.31 -10.80
C VAL A 19 -12.13 2.09 -10.93
N LYS A 20 -11.59 0.97 -11.41
CA LYS A 20 -12.33 -0.30 -11.47
C LYS A 20 -12.64 -0.78 -10.06
N GLU A 21 -13.91 -1.13 -9.81
CA GLU A 21 -14.28 -1.77 -8.56
C GLU A 21 -13.52 -3.10 -8.40
N ILE A 22 -13.06 -3.36 -7.17
CA ILE A 22 -12.49 -4.65 -6.83
C ILE A 22 -13.65 -5.65 -6.75
N SER A 23 -13.60 -6.69 -7.59
CA SER A 23 -14.51 -7.83 -7.52
C SER A 23 -13.81 -8.99 -6.81
N ASP A 24 -14.57 -9.76 -6.03
CA ASP A 24 -14.09 -10.99 -5.39
C ASP A 24 -13.64 -12.06 -6.40
N LYS A 25 -13.95 -11.87 -7.69
CA LYS A 25 -13.55 -12.76 -8.80
C LYS A 25 -12.14 -12.44 -9.31
N ILE A 26 -11.15 -12.40 -8.42
CA ILE A 26 -9.73 -12.25 -8.77
C ILE A 26 -9.03 -13.60 -8.64
N SER A 27 -8.21 -13.99 -9.62
CA SER A 27 -7.39 -15.20 -9.50
C SER A 27 -6.26 -14.97 -8.49
N LYS A 28 -5.75 -16.03 -7.88
CA LYS A 28 -4.64 -15.94 -6.93
C LYS A 28 -3.41 -15.27 -7.57
N GLU A 29 -3.12 -15.60 -8.82
CA GLU A 29 -1.98 -15.10 -9.59
C GLU A 29 -2.11 -13.59 -9.82
N GLU A 30 -3.32 -13.12 -10.16
CA GLU A 30 -3.58 -11.69 -10.35
C GLU A 30 -3.51 -10.92 -9.03
N MET A 31 -3.98 -11.51 -7.93
CA MET A 31 -3.85 -10.91 -6.60
C MET A 31 -2.38 -10.77 -6.21
N VAL A 32 -1.57 -11.82 -6.37
CA VAL A 32 -0.13 -11.82 -6.10
C VAL A 32 0.58 -10.74 -6.93
N ARG A 33 0.26 -10.65 -8.23
CA ARG A 33 0.81 -9.62 -9.13
C ARG A 33 0.50 -8.21 -8.63
N ARG A 34 -0.75 -7.94 -8.26
CA ARG A 34 -1.16 -6.62 -7.75
C ARG A 34 -0.48 -6.27 -6.44
N LEU A 35 -0.35 -7.22 -5.52
CA LEU A 35 0.37 -7.00 -4.27
C LEU A 35 1.83 -6.59 -4.55
N LYS A 36 2.53 -7.32 -5.43
CA LYS A 36 3.88 -6.95 -5.87
C LYS A 36 3.93 -5.51 -6.40
N ASP A 37 3.02 -5.15 -7.31
CA ASP A 37 2.98 -3.81 -7.89
C ASP A 37 2.74 -2.71 -6.84
N ILE A 38 1.87 -2.97 -5.86
CA ILE A 38 1.59 -2.04 -4.75
C ILE A 38 2.83 -1.84 -3.89
N PHE A 39 3.52 -2.91 -3.48
CA PHE A 39 4.73 -2.79 -2.66
C PHE A 39 5.89 -2.14 -3.41
N MET A 40 6.03 -2.41 -4.71
CA MET A 40 6.99 -1.73 -5.57
C MET A 40 6.65 -0.24 -5.72
N PHE A 41 5.38 0.11 -5.87
CA PHE A 41 4.94 1.51 -5.92
C PHE A 41 5.25 2.24 -4.61
N ILE A 42 4.87 1.66 -3.48
CA ILE A 42 5.17 2.18 -2.14
C ILE A 42 6.67 2.40 -1.97
N THR A 43 7.49 1.41 -2.33
CA THR A 43 8.95 1.53 -2.28
C THR A 43 9.45 2.75 -3.06
N ARG A 44 8.95 2.96 -4.29
CA ARG A 44 9.33 4.13 -5.10
C ARG A 44 8.92 5.45 -4.44
N GLN A 45 7.78 5.49 -3.76
CA GLN A 45 7.35 6.69 -3.02
C GLN A 45 8.31 7.04 -1.87
N LEU A 46 8.90 6.03 -1.22
CA LEU A 46 9.87 6.26 -0.13
C LEU A 46 11.13 7.01 -0.59
N LYS A 47 11.45 7.03 -1.89
CA LYS A 47 12.53 7.88 -2.42
C LYS A 47 12.29 9.38 -2.15
N GLY A 48 11.03 9.80 -2.03
CA GLY A 48 10.67 11.18 -1.67
C GLY A 48 11.14 11.62 -0.29
N LEU A 49 11.63 10.70 0.54
CA LEU A 49 12.25 10.99 1.83
C LEU A 49 13.67 11.59 1.70
N GLU A 50 14.30 11.56 0.52
CA GLU A 50 15.63 12.14 0.33
C GLU A 50 15.64 13.66 0.55
N ASP A 51 14.54 14.35 0.25
CA ASP A 51 14.41 15.80 0.43
C ASP A 51 13.58 16.14 1.68
N THR A 52 14.29 16.31 2.80
CA THR A 52 13.69 16.68 4.09
C THR A 52 13.11 18.09 4.15
N LYS A 53 13.38 18.94 3.13
CA LYS A 53 12.88 20.31 3.05
C LYS A 53 11.63 20.43 2.18
N SER A 54 11.29 19.39 1.43
CA SER A 54 10.09 19.36 0.59
C SER A 54 8.83 19.44 1.45
N ALA A 55 7.84 20.23 1.01
CA ALA A 55 6.50 20.25 1.61
C ALA A 55 5.80 18.87 1.57
N GLN A 56 6.28 17.97 0.71
CA GLN A 56 5.76 16.61 0.59
C GLN A 56 6.41 15.61 1.56
N PHE A 57 7.52 15.98 2.21
CA PHE A 57 8.27 15.10 3.12
C PHE A 57 7.35 14.47 4.18
N ASN A 58 6.50 15.27 4.83
CA ASN A 58 5.58 14.79 5.87
C ASN A 58 4.64 13.68 5.35
N ARG A 59 4.26 13.72 4.06
CA ARG A 59 3.41 12.68 3.46
C ARG A 59 4.17 11.37 3.28
N TYR A 60 5.40 11.43 2.80
CA TYR A 60 6.26 10.25 2.64
C TYR A 60 6.69 9.68 4.00
N PHE A 61 6.93 10.54 4.98
CA PHE A 61 7.27 10.13 6.35
C PHE A 61 6.09 9.43 7.03
N TYR A 62 4.89 10.00 6.93
CA TYR A 62 3.67 9.35 7.41
C TYR A 62 3.45 7.99 6.74
N LEU A 63 3.66 7.90 5.42
CA LEU A 63 3.57 6.62 4.72
C LEU A 63 4.55 5.59 5.31
N LEU A 64 5.81 5.97 5.52
CA LEU A 64 6.82 5.09 6.13
C LEU A 64 6.42 4.64 7.53
N GLU A 65 5.96 5.56 8.39
CA GLU A 65 5.51 5.25 9.74
C GLU A 65 4.38 4.22 9.75
N ASN A 66 3.34 4.41 8.93
CA ASN A 66 2.22 3.47 8.88
C ASN A 66 2.65 2.08 8.42
N ILE A 67 3.54 2.01 7.43
CA ILE A 67 4.05 0.72 6.94
C ILE A 67 4.86 0.01 8.03
N ALA A 68 5.69 0.74 8.76
CA ALA A 68 6.47 0.18 9.86
C ALA A 68 5.57 -0.29 11.02
N TRP A 69 4.56 0.52 11.38
CA TRP A 69 3.62 0.21 12.46
C TRP A 69 2.80 -1.05 12.16
N VAL A 70 2.21 -1.13 10.97
CA VAL A 70 1.35 -2.25 10.55
C VAL A 70 2.20 -3.44 10.08
N LYS A 71 3.51 -3.27 9.91
CA LYS A 71 4.44 -4.27 9.37
C LYS A 71 3.99 -4.79 8.00
N SER A 72 3.49 -3.89 7.14
CA SER A 72 2.83 -4.28 5.89
C SER A 72 3.73 -5.10 4.96
N TYR A 73 5.04 -4.88 4.99
CA TYR A 73 6.01 -5.66 4.19
C TYR A 73 6.10 -7.14 4.61
N ASN A 74 5.59 -7.56 5.77
CA ASN A 74 5.57 -8.98 6.13
C ASN A 74 4.74 -9.82 5.14
N ILE A 75 3.74 -9.22 4.50
CA ILE A 75 2.94 -9.87 3.45
C ILE A 75 3.84 -10.29 2.28
N CYS A 76 4.92 -9.54 2.01
CA CYS A 76 5.82 -9.86 0.91
C CYS A 76 6.53 -11.20 1.09
N PHE A 77 6.69 -11.73 2.31
CA PHE A 77 7.35 -13.03 2.52
C PHE A 77 6.62 -14.21 1.88
N GLU A 78 5.31 -14.07 1.63
CA GLU A 78 4.50 -15.10 0.98
C GLU A 78 4.51 -14.99 -0.56
N LEU A 79 5.14 -13.95 -1.11
CA LEU A 79 5.25 -13.73 -2.55
C LEU A 79 6.49 -14.44 -3.11
N GLU A 80 6.36 -15.12 -4.24
CA GLU A 80 7.47 -15.83 -4.90
C GLU A 80 8.63 -14.87 -5.26
N ASP A 81 8.33 -13.62 -5.63
CA ASP A 81 9.30 -12.58 -6.00
C ASP A 81 9.68 -11.64 -4.84
N SER A 82 9.51 -12.08 -3.59
CA SER A 82 9.78 -11.28 -2.39
C SER A 82 11.18 -10.63 -2.39
N ASN A 83 12.20 -11.37 -2.84
CA ASN A 83 13.58 -10.91 -2.92
C ASN A 83 13.75 -9.66 -3.79
N GLU A 84 13.00 -9.54 -4.89
CA GLU A 84 13.06 -8.37 -5.76
C GLU A 84 12.52 -7.13 -5.05
N ILE A 85 11.39 -7.29 -4.35
CA ILE A 85 10.74 -6.22 -3.57
C ILE A 85 11.71 -5.73 -2.48
N PHE A 86 12.27 -6.65 -1.68
CA PHE A 86 13.19 -6.29 -0.61
C PHE A 86 14.49 -5.67 -1.14
N THR A 87 15.04 -6.19 -2.24
CA THR A 87 16.23 -5.61 -2.87
C THR A 87 15.97 -4.17 -3.30
N GLN A 88 14.83 -3.89 -3.92
CA GLN A 88 14.45 -2.54 -4.33
C GLN A 88 14.21 -1.63 -3.10
N LEU A 89 13.60 -2.16 -2.04
CA LEU A 89 13.37 -1.44 -0.79
C LEU A 89 14.69 -1.01 -0.15
N TYR A 90 15.61 -1.95 0.09
CA TYR A 90 16.91 -1.65 0.68
C TYR A 90 17.71 -0.67 -0.17
N ARG A 91 17.75 -0.85 -1.49
CA ARG A 91 18.41 0.11 -2.40
C ARG A 91 17.83 1.51 -2.24
N THR A 92 16.51 1.63 -2.16
CA THR A 92 15.85 2.94 -2.03
C THR A 92 16.16 3.58 -0.67
N LEU A 93 16.07 2.82 0.43
CA LEU A 93 16.37 3.33 1.77
C LEU A 93 17.84 3.76 1.90
N PHE A 94 18.79 2.97 1.38
CA PHE A 94 20.20 3.34 1.39
C PHE A 94 20.54 4.52 0.47
N GLN A 95 19.76 4.79 -0.57
CA GLN A 95 19.91 6.01 -1.37
C GLN A 95 19.41 7.25 -0.64
N VAL A 96 18.36 7.10 0.17
CA VAL A 96 17.79 8.19 0.98
C VAL A 96 18.69 8.54 2.16
N ILE A 97 19.27 7.54 2.83
CA ILE A 97 20.17 7.73 3.97
C ILE A 97 21.57 8.08 3.41
N LYS A 98 21.94 9.36 3.47
CA LYS A 98 23.30 9.84 3.19
C LYS A 98 24.17 9.81 4.44
#